data_AF-A0A6A6T8S1-F1
#
_entry.id   AF-A0A6A6T8S1-F1
#
_cell.length_a   1.000
_cell.length_b   1.000
_cell.length_c   1.000
_cell.angle_alpha   90.00
_cell.angle_beta   90.00
_cell.angle_gamma   90.00
#
_symmetry.space_group_name_H-M   'P 1'
#
loop_
_entity.id
_entity.type
_entity.pdbx_description
1 polymer ?
#
loop_
_entity_poly.entity_id
_entity_poly.type
_entity_poly.pdbx_seq_one_letter_code
_entity_poly.pdbx_strand_id
1 'polypeptide(L)'
;MTHTPFTPYEGPLQGHSILSSFAQYSGLVLVICLVIVFLIRSYVFEKWYMPRYFKDKYYCLDDHQRRGLVNHCVSILLKAVMFAWTVYPFCKVKFSKATFATPLCRGGTFTLGDAMLFSSQMFIAMYLHELLYRAELSMVALAHHIGTVVIAQFAVALTLMESEREDAAPEFMLCMLWGIWDGVSEGYVHGVIIVKRKYPDNHRKIRNWNRFACYSTAFGTLIETVLIMWLFSIHWNRWNLGLKIATPVLHTMFSAAQLWGTKNYYSMWKYHEDILNEDKKKTDVGEREKGYGVGVRVDSTPL
;
A
#
# COMPACT_ATOMS: atom_id res chain seq x y z
N MET A 1 -23.88 -27.98 -28.04
CA MET A 1 -23.20 -27.16 -27.01
C MET A 1 -23.61 -25.72 -27.21
N THR A 2 -24.64 -25.28 -26.50
CA THR A 2 -25.10 -23.90 -26.50
C THR A 2 -24.22 -23.11 -25.53
N HIS A 3 -23.47 -22.14 -26.06
CA HIS A 3 -22.77 -21.15 -25.24
C HIS A 3 -23.83 -20.31 -24.51
N THR A 4 -24.05 -20.59 -23.23
CA THR A 4 -24.71 -19.64 -22.34
C THR A 4 -23.80 -18.43 -22.20
N PRO A 5 -24.23 -17.21 -22.54
CA PRO A 5 -23.45 -16.02 -22.28
C PRO A 5 -23.20 -15.91 -20.77
N PHE A 6 -21.97 -15.54 -20.41
CA PHE A 6 -21.61 -15.21 -19.04
C PHE A 6 -22.42 -13.97 -18.63
N THR A 7 -23.58 -14.18 -18.01
CA THR A 7 -24.32 -13.10 -17.38
C THR A 7 -23.57 -12.73 -16.11
N PRO A 8 -23.04 -11.50 -15.98
CA PRO A 8 -22.55 -11.01 -14.71
C PRO A 8 -23.67 -11.18 -13.69
N TYR A 9 -23.37 -11.75 -12.53
CA TYR A 9 -24.34 -11.87 -11.45
C TYR A 9 -24.79 -10.46 -11.04
N GLU A 10 -25.97 -10.05 -11.52
CA GLU A 10 -26.74 -8.92 -11.01
C GLU A 10 -27.36 -9.32 -9.66
N GLY A 11 -26.50 -9.61 -8.70
CA GLY A 11 -26.91 -9.76 -7.32
C GLY A 11 -27.55 -8.44 -6.86
N PRO A 12 -28.68 -8.50 -6.14
CA PRO A 12 -29.28 -7.30 -5.61
C PRO A 12 -28.31 -6.67 -4.60
N LEU A 13 -27.69 -5.54 -4.98
CA LEU A 13 -27.58 -4.42 -4.05
C LEU A 13 -28.97 -3.76 -3.89
N GLN A 14 -30.06 -4.55 -3.87
CA GLN A 14 -31.42 -4.10 -3.62
C GLN A 14 -31.66 -4.19 -2.12
N GLY A 15 -31.79 -3.02 -1.54
CA GLY A 15 -31.96 -2.80 -0.12
C GLY A 15 -31.23 -1.50 0.20
N HIS A 16 -31.99 -0.41 0.28
CA HIS A 16 -31.58 0.88 0.82
C HIS A 16 -31.00 0.69 2.22
N SER A 17 -29.76 0.23 2.28
CA SER A 17 -29.05 -0.08 3.52
C SER A 17 -28.00 0.99 3.66
N ILE A 18 -28.28 1.91 4.59
CA ILE A 18 -27.32 2.84 5.16
C ILE A 18 -26.01 2.05 5.35
N LEU A 19 -24.91 2.55 4.78
CA LEU A 19 -23.61 1.89 4.81
C LEU A 19 -23.26 1.44 6.22
N SER A 20 -23.45 2.32 7.20
CA SER A 20 -23.19 2.07 8.60
C SER A 20 -23.97 3.07 9.43
N SER A 21 -24.54 2.62 10.55
CA SER A 21 -25.18 3.52 11.53
C SER A 21 -24.18 4.50 12.17
N PHE A 22 -22.88 4.18 12.12
CA PHE A 22 -21.79 5.03 12.60
C PHE A 22 -21.33 6.07 11.58
N ALA A 23 -21.85 6.08 10.34
CA ALA A 23 -21.39 7.01 9.32
C ALA A 23 -21.54 8.48 9.74
N GLN A 24 -22.62 8.82 10.47
CA GLN A 24 -22.85 10.16 11.02
C GLN A 24 -21.79 10.58 12.07
N TYR A 25 -21.11 9.61 12.66
CA TYR A 25 -20.01 9.81 13.62
C TYR A 25 -18.63 9.58 12.97
N SER A 26 -18.54 9.53 11.64
CA SER A 26 -17.28 9.30 10.90
C SER A 26 -16.15 10.23 11.33
N GLY A 27 -16.43 11.51 11.58
CA GLY A 27 -15.44 12.46 12.11
C GLY A 27 -14.90 12.06 13.49
N LEU A 28 -15.75 11.57 14.39
CA LEU A 28 -15.32 11.06 15.70
C LEU A 28 -14.49 9.78 15.54
N VAL A 29 -14.92 8.85 14.68
CA VAL A 29 -14.16 7.63 14.38
C VAL A 29 -12.77 7.97 13.84
N LEU A 30 -12.68 8.94 12.92
CA LEU A 30 -11.40 9.43 12.39
C LEU A 30 -10.49 9.97 13.49
N VAL A 31 -11.00 10.81 14.39
CA VAL A 31 -10.23 11.35 15.52
C VAL A 31 -9.72 10.24 16.43
N ILE A 32 -10.56 9.25 16.74
CA ILE A 32 -10.16 8.08 17.52
C ILE A 32 -9.04 7.32 16.80
N CYS A 33 -9.16 7.07 15.50
CA CYS A 33 -8.11 6.45 14.70
C CYS A 33 -6.80 7.25 14.74
N LEU A 34 -6.85 8.58 14.58
CA LEU A 34 -5.66 9.45 14.67
C LEU A 34 -4.97 9.36 16.04
N VAL A 35 -5.75 9.35 17.13
CA VAL A 35 -5.21 9.17 18.49
C VAL A 35 -4.54 7.81 18.63
N ILE A 36 -5.17 6.73 18.15
CA ILE A 36 -4.58 5.38 18.19
C ILE A 36 -3.28 5.34 17.40
N VAL A 37 -3.24 5.89 16.18
CA VAL A 37 -2.03 5.96 15.35
C VAL A 37 -0.92 6.75 16.07
N PHE A 38 -1.27 7.87 16.70
CA PHE A 38 -0.33 8.66 17.50
C PHE A 38 0.25 7.85 18.66
N LEU A 39 -0.58 7.11 19.41
CA LEU A 39 -0.13 6.30 20.55
C LEU A 39 0.78 5.16 20.09
N ILE A 40 0.40 4.46 19.01
CA ILE A 40 1.21 3.40 18.39
C ILE A 40 2.57 3.96 17.97
N ARG A 41 2.59 5.07 17.22
CA ARG A 41 3.85 5.70 16.80
C ARG A 41 4.72 6.07 18.01
N SER A 42 4.16 6.83 18.96
CA SER A 42 4.95 7.49 20.01
C SER A 42 5.46 6.52 21.07
N TYR A 43 4.63 5.55 21.49
CA TYR A 43 4.96 4.67 22.60
C TYR A 43 5.43 3.29 22.14
N VAL A 44 4.83 2.74 21.09
CA VAL A 44 5.21 1.41 20.58
C VAL A 44 6.40 1.52 19.65
N PHE A 45 6.38 2.41 18.64
CA PHE A 45 7.47 2.47 17.67
C PHE A 45 8.68 3.26 18.15
N GLU A 46 8.51 4.53 18.51
CA GLU A 46 9.63 5.42 18.87
C GLU A 46 10.32 5.00 20.17
N LYS A 47 9.54 4.75 21.23
CA LYS A 47 10.11 4.42 22.54
C LYS A 47 10.49 2.95 22.69
N TRP A 48 9.73 2.02 22.10
CA TRP A 48 9.90 0.59 22.38
C TRP A 48 10.56 -0.20 21.24
N TYR A 49 10.01 -0.18 20.03
CA TYR A 49 10.41 -1.04 18.91
C TYR A 49 11.72 -0.59 18.25
N MET A 50 11.84 0.70 17.92
CA MET A 50 12.99 1.22 17.16
C MET A 50 14.33 1.01 17.91
N PRO A 51 14.45 1.38 19.20
CA PRO A 51 15.67 1.13 19.97
C PRO A 51 16.04 -0.35 20.07
N ARG A 52 15.05 -1.26 20.09
CA ARG A 52 15.29 -2.70 20.27
C ARG A 52 15.65 -3.41 18.96
N TYR A 53 14.96 -3.08 17.88
CA TYR A 53 15.06 -3.80 16.62
C TYR A 53 16.17 -3.25 15.71
N PHE A 54 16.33 -1.93 15.65
CA PHE A 54 17.34 -1.27 14.83
C PHE A 54 18.61 -0.90 15.61
N LYS A 55 18.52 -0.78 16.95
CA LYS A 55 19.66 -0.52 17.86
C LYS A 55 20.49 0.69 17.40
N ASP A 56 21.80 0.56 17.34
CA ASP A 56 22.75 1.61 16.97
C ASP A 56 22.42 2.22 15.60
N LYS A 57 21.91 1.42 14.65
CA LYS A 57 21.52 1.94 13.33
C LYS A 57 20.40 2.95 13.39
N TYR A 58 19.54 2.93 14.42
CA TYR A 58 18.50 3.93 14.61
C TYR A 58 19.06 5.26 15.12
N TYR A 59 20.03 5.18 16.04
CA TYR A 59 20.64 6.37 16.65
C TYR A 59 21.64 7.08 15.74
N CYS A 60 22.21 6.37 14.77
CA CYS A 60 23.07 6.97 13.75
C CYS A 60 22.31 7.68 12.61
N LEU A 61 20.98 7.58 12.56
CA LEU A 61 20.16 8.29 11.57
C LEU A 61 19.96 9.74 12.02
N ASP A 62 20.02 10.66 11.05
CA ASP A 62 19.55 12.03 11.27
C ASP A 62 18.04 12.05 11.59
N ASP A 63 17.55 13.15 12.16
CA ASP A 63 16.16 13.30 12.59
C ASP A 63 15.16 13.07 11.45
N HIS A 64 15.49 13.49 10.23
CA HIS A 64 14.65 13.32 9.05
C HIS A 64 14.49 11.83 8.70
N GLN A 65 15.62 11.11 8.62
CA GLN A 65 15.67 9.69 8.34
C GLN A 65 15.04 8.85 9.45
N ARG A 66 15.23 9.27 10.71
CA ARG A 66 14.66 8.62 11.89
C ARG A 66 13.14 8.69 11.87
N ARG A 67 12.58 9.88 11.63
CA ARG A 67 11.12 10.08 11.48
C ARG A 67 10.58 9.28 10.30
N GLY A 68 11.27 9.32 9.16
CA GLY A 68 10.92 8.52 7.99
C GLY A 68 10.85 7.03 8.29
N LEU A 69 11.87 6.46 8.93
CA LEU A 69 11.91 5.03 9.28
C LEU A 69 10.77 4.64 10.23
N VAL A 70 10.52 5.44 11.27
CA VAL A 70 9.38 5.24 12.19
C VAL A 70 8.08 5.21 11.40
N ASN A 71 7.87 6.20 10.53
CA ASN A 71 6.66 6.29 9.70
C ASN A 71 6.49 5.04 8.85
N HIS A 72 7.52 4.60 8.11
CA HIS A 72 7.42 3.41 7.27
C HIS A 72 7.05 2.14 8.05
N CYS A 73 7.57 1.96 9.26
CA CYS A 73 7.21 0.81 10.09
C CYS A 73 5.77 0.90 10.62
N VAL A 74 5.34 2.08 11.06
CA VAL A 74 3.95 2.33 11.48
C VAL A 74 2.99 2.07 10.31
N SER A 75 3.28 2.61 9.13
CA SER A 75 2.46 2.42 7.93
C SER A 75 2.33 0.96 7.52
N ILE A 76 3.41 0.16 7.55
CA ILE A 76 3.31 -1.29 7.27
C ILE A 76 2.40 -1.98 8.28
N LEU A 77 2.56 -1.69 9.58
CA LEU A 77 1.74 -2.30 10.61
C LEU A 77 0.26 -1.96 10.39
N LEU A 78 -0.05 -0.68 10.21
CA LEU A 78 -1.41 -0.21 9.97
C LEU A 78 -1.98 -0.90 8.73
N LYS A 79 -1.30 -0.84 7.59
CA LYS A 79 -1.73 -1.50 6.34
C LYS A 79 -1.99 -3.00 6.52
N ALA A 80 -1.13 -3.72 7.25
CA ALA A 80 -1.33 -5.13 7.52
C ALA A 80 -2.59 -5.39 8.37
N VAL A 81 -2.80 -4.59 9.42
CA VAL A 81 -4.01 -4.65 10.26
C VAL A 81 -5.26 -4.32 9.44
N MET A 82 -5.22 -3.26 8.63
CA MET A 82 -6.37 -2.90 7.81
C MET A 82 -6.68 -3.93 6.75
N PHE A 83 -5.65 -4.51 6.10
CA PHE A 83 -5.85 -5.54 5.09
C PHE A 83 -6.56 -6.75 5.71
N ALA A 84 -6.06 -7.24 6.85
CA ALA A 84 -6.70 -8.34 7.59
C ALA A 84 -8.14 -8.02 8.00
N TRP A 85 -8.40 -6.78 8.43
CA TRP A 85 -9.72 -6.34 8.86
C TRP A 85 -10.71 -6.11 7.71
N THR A 86 -10.24 -5.63 6.55
CA THR A 86 -11.09 -5.17 5.44
C THR A 86 -11.39 -6.26 4.42
N VAL A 87 -10.46 -7.19 4.17
CA VAL A 87 -10.64 -8.20 3.12
C VAL A 87 -11.84 -9.10 3.39
N TYR A 88 -12.06 -9.53 4.65
CA TYR A 88 -13.22 -10.35 4.99
C TYR A 88 -14.56 -9.65 4.70
N PRO A 89 -14.87 -8.47 5.27
CA PRO A 89 -16.15 -7.81 5.03
C PRO A 89 -16.31 -7.42 3.56
N PHE A 90 -15.24 -6.96 2.88
CA PHE A 90 -15.29 -6.67 1.45
C PHE A 90 -15.68 -7.89 0.62
N CYS A 91 -14.98 -9.02 0.81
CA CYS A 91 -15.26 -10.24 0.06
C CYS A 91 -16.66 -10.79 0.36
N LYS A 92 -17.10 -10.72 1.63
CA LYS A 92 -18.42 -11.18 2.02
C LYS A 92 -19.52 -10.33 1.40
N VAL A 93 -19.40 -9.01 1.36
CA VAL A 93 -20.38 -8.14 0.67
C VAL A 93 -20.34 -8.34 -0.85
N LYS A 94 -19.14 -8.48 -1.45
CA LYS A 94 -19.01 -8.51 -2.91
C LYS A 94 -19.32 -9.86 -3.57
N PHE A 95 -18.93 -10.96 -2.92
CA PHE A 95 -18.98 -12.31 -3.51
C PHE A 95 -20.02 -13.23 -2.86
N SER A 96 -20.79 -12.74 -1.89
CA SER A 96 -21.88 -13.50 -1.27
C SER A 96 -23.19 -12.72 -1.32
N LYS A 97 -24.25 -13.27 -0.72
CA LYS A 97 -25.55 -12.60 -0.57
C LYS A 97 -25.61 -11.64 0.62
N ALA A 98 -24.47 -11.33 1.25
CA ALA A 98 -24.39 -10.42 2.37
C ALA A 98 -24.51 -8.96 1.92
N THR A 99 -25.10 -8.14 2.77
CA THR A 99 -25.23 -6.69 2.60
C THR A 99 -24.38 -5.95 3.65
N PHE A 100 -24.27 -4.63 3.54
CA PHE A 100 -23.61 -3.82 4.57
C PHE A 100 -24.22 -4.00 5.96
N ALA A 101 -25.54 -4.20 6.05
CA ALA A 101 -26.26 -4.44 7.30
C ALA A 101 -26.06 -5.85 7.88
N THR A 102 -25.38 -6.75 7.17
CA THR A 102 -25.14 -8.11 7.69
C THR A 102 -24.22 -8.06 8.92
N PRO A 103 -24.53 -8.78 10.02
CA PRO A 103 -23.64 -8.87 11.17
C PRO A 103 -22.25 -9.42 10.82
N LEU A 104 -21.20 -8.80 11.38
CA LEU A 104 -19.82 -9.26 11.23
C LEU A 104 -19.64 -10.64 11.87
N CYS A 105 -20.20 -10.82 13.07
CA CYS A 105 -20.23 -12.06 13.83
C CYS A 105 -21.67 -12.54 14.02
N ARG A 106 -21.88 -13.86 14.11
CA ARG A 106 -23.22 -14.44 14.30
C ARG A 106 -23.82 -13.94 15.62
N GLY A 107 -25.02 -13.34 15.53
CA GLY A 107 -25.73 -12.77 16.69
C GLY A 107 -25.21 -11.41 17.18
N GLY A 108 -24.21 -10.82 16.51
CA GLY A 108 -23.71 -9.48 16.84
C GLY A 108 -24.54 -8.36 16.24
N THR A 109 -24.42 -7.16 16.82
CA THR A 109 -25.02 -5.92 16.29
C THR A 109 -24.07 -5.14 15.38
N PHE A 110 -22.76 -5.39 15.49
CA PHE A 110 -21.75 -4.77 14.63
C PHE A 110 -21.77 -5.39 13.23
N THR A 111 -21.93 -4.56 12.20
CA THR A 111 -22.18 -5.00 10.83
C THR A 111 -20.93 -4.98 9.94
N LEU A 112 -21.01 -5.60 8.76
CA LEU A 112 -19.93 -5.55 7.76
C LEU A 112 -19.67 -4.12 7.30
N GLY A 113 -20.72 -3.32 7.16
CA GLY A 113 -20.63 -1.92 6.79
C GLY A 113 -19.96 -1.06 7.87
N ASP A 114 -20.24 -1.33 9.15
CA ASP A 114 -19.51 -0.70 10.25
C ASP A 114 -18.01 -1.06 10.19
N ALA A 115 -17.68 -2.34 9.97
CA ALA A 115 -16.29 -2.78 9.83
C ALA A 115 -15.57 -2.04 8.69
N MET A 116 -16.21 -1.89 7.54
CA MET A 116 -15.66 -1.20 6.37
C MET A 116 -15.57 0.31 6.59
N LEU A 117 -16.54 0.95 7.24
CA LEU A 117 -16.43 2.37 7.61
C LEU A 117 -15.20 2.61 8.50
N PHE A 118 -14.99 1.76 9.52
CA PHE A 118 -13.80 1.83 10.37
C PHE A 118 -12.51 1.65 9.57
N SER A 119 -12.48 0.72 8.61
CA SER A 119 -11.34 0.59 7.68
C SER A 119 -11.07 1.88 6.91
N SER A 120 -12.12 2.51 6.38
CA SER A 120 -12.01 3.77 5.62
C SER A 120 -11.41 4.87 6.49
N GLN A 121 -11.92 5.05 7.71
CA GLN A 121 -11.41 6.09 8.61
C GLN A 121 -9.99 5.78 9.10
N MET A 122 -9.65 4.52 9.31
CA MET A 122 -8.27 4.12 9.63
C MET A 122 -7.31 4.38 8.46
N PHE A 123 -7.75 4.13 7.22
CA PHE A 123 -6.99 4.45 6.00
C PHE A 123 -6.69 5.95 5.91
N ILE A 124 -7.72 6.77 6.13
CA ILE A 124 -7.61 8.22 6.08
C ILE A 124 -6.72 8.74 7.22
N ALA A 125 -6.88 8.20 8.43
CA ALA A 125 -6.03 8.54 9.57
C ALA A 125 -4.56 8.22 9.30
N MET A 126 -4.26 7.08 8.67
CA MET A 126 -2.90 6.72 8.27
C MET A 126 -2.31 7.75 7.29
N TYR A 127 -3.07 8.13 6.25
CA TYR A 127 -2.57 9.09 5.27
C TYR A 127 -2.40 10.51 5.83
N LEU A 128 -3.34 10.96 6.67
CA LEU A 128 -3.20 12.21 7.42
C LEU A 128 -1.98 12.16 8.35
N HIS A 129 -1.74 11.01 8.99
CA HIS A 129 -0.54 10.82 9.80
C HIS A 129 0.73 10.95 8.95
N GLU A 130 0.81 10.30 7.79
CA GLU A 130 1.98 10.41 6.92
C GLU A 130 2.22 11.84 6.44
N LEU A 131 1.15 12.57 6.08
CA LEU A 131 1.20 13.97 5.64
C LEU A 131 1.73 14.89 6.73
N LEU A 132 1.32 14.68 7.99
CA LEU A 132 1.70 15.54 9.12
C LEU A 132 3.03 15.14 9.75
N TYR A 133 3.38 13.84 9.71
CA TYR A 133 4.53 13.30 10.41
C TYR A 133 5.78 13.14 9.55
N ARG A 134 5.69 13.07 8.23
CA ARG A 134 6.91 13.09 7.40
C ARG A 134 7.50 14.50 7.32
N ALA A 135 8.82 14.54 7.21
CA ALA A 135 9.55 15.78 7.03
C ALA A 135 9.57 16.21 5.54
N GLU A 136 9.68 15.26 4.61
CA GLU A 136 9.59 15.52 3.17
C GLU A 136 8.76 14.43 2.47
N LEU A 137 7.95 14.88 1.51
CA LEU A 137 7.17 14.04 0.60
C LEU A 137 7.43 14.53 -0.83
N SER A 138 7.56 13.59 -1.77
CA SER A 138 7.59 13.97 -3.18
C SER A 138 6.24 14.57 -3.59
N MET A 139 6.22 15.46 -4.57
CA MET A 139 4.96 16.08 -5.05
C MET A 139 3.95 15.03 -5.53
N VAL A 140 4.43 13.94 -6.14
CA VAL A 140 3.59 12.82 -6.58
C VAL A 140 2.97 12.12 -5.37
N ALA A 141 3.76 11.83 -4.32
CA ALA A 141 3.24 11.22 -3.09
C ALA A 141 2.30 12.17 -2.35
N LEU A 142 2.61 13.46 -2.27
CA LEU A 142 1.75 14.46 -1.66
C LEU A 142 0.37 14.52 -2.35
N ALA A 143 0.36 14.60 -3.68
CA ALA A 143 -0.86 14.60 -4.47
C ALA A 143 -1.65 13.29 -4.31
N HIS A 144 -0.96 12.14 -4.31
CA HIS A 144 -1.56 10.82 -4.04
C HIS A 144 -2.25 10.80 -2.68
N HIS A 145 -1.54 11.18 -1.62
CA HIS A 145 -2.04 11.12 -0.25
C HIS A 145 -3.26 12.05 -0.06
N ILE A 146 -3.18 13.29 -0.56
CA ILE A 146 -4.30 14.24 -0.50
C ILE A 146 -5.49 13.72 -1.29
N GLY A 147 -5.26 13.26 -2.52
CA GLY A 147 -6.30 12.69 -3.38
C GLY A 147 -7.01 11.51 -2.70
N THR A 148 -6.24 10.58 -2.14
CA THR A 148 -6.73 9.43 -1.40
C THR A 148 -7.59 9.81 -0.20
N VAL A 149 -7.15 10.79 0.60
CA VAL A 149 -7.94 11.30 1.74
C VAL A 149 -9.26 11.92 1.28
N VAL A 150 -9.20 12.77 0.25
CA VAL A 150 -10.39 13.48 -0.26
C VAL A 150 -11.40 12.50 -0.85
N ILE A 151 -10.97 11.55 -1.68
CA ILE A 151 -11.85 10.58 -2.33
C ILE A 151 -12.48 9.63 -1.29
N ALA A 152 -11.68 9.15 -0.33
CA ALA A 152 -12.21 8.28 0.72
C ALA A 152 -13.23 8.99 1.60
N GLN A 153 -12.99 10.25 1.99
CA GLN A 153 -13.98 11.04 2.73
C GLN A 153 -15.21 11.36 1.89
N PHE A 154 -15.02 11.66 0.60
CA PHE A 154 -16.13 11.91 -0.32
C PHE A 154 -17.03 10.68 -0.47
N ALA A 155 -16.46 9.48 -0.61
CA ALA A 155 -17.23 8.24 -0.66
C ALA A 155 -18.04 8.00 0.62
N VAL A 156 -17.48 8.30 1.80
CA VAL A 156 -18.23 8.25 3.07
C VAL A 156 -19.34 9.30 3.09
N ALA A 157 -19.05 10.54 2.69
CA ALA A 157 -20.04 11.62 2.65
C ALA A 157 -21.20 11.31 1.70
N LEU A 158 -20.93 10.71 0.54
CA LEU A 158 -21.98 10.26 -0.39
C LEU A 158 -22.95 9.28 0.28
N THR A 159 -22.47 8.40 1.16
CA THR A 159 -23.33 7.46 1.89
C THR A 159 -24.24 8.14 2.92
N LEU A 160 -23.93 9.37 3.33
CA LEU A 160 -24.70 10.17 4.28
C LEU A 160 -25.67 11.14 3.61
N MET A 161 -25.23 11.80 2.54
CA MET A 161 -26.00 12.87 1.91
C MET A 161 -27.17 12.33 1.09
N GLU A 162 -27.00 11.16 0.48
CA GLU A 162 -27.98 10.59 -0.44
C GLU A 162 -28.06 9.08 -0.21
N SER A 163 -28.59 8.64 0.93
CA SER A 163 -28.77 7.20 1.23
C SER A 163 -29.65 6.45 0.20
N GLU A 164 -30.38 7.20 -0.64
CA GLU A 164 -31.19 6.70 -1.75
C GLU A 164 -30.46 6.69 -3.11
N ARG A 165 -29.24 7.22 -3.18
CA ARG A 165 -28.45 7.24 -4.42
C ARG A 165 -27.95 5.87 -4.81
N GLU A 166 -28.23 5.47 -6.05
CA GLU A 166 -27.83 4.17 -6.56
C GLU A 166 -26.30 4.01 -6.75
N ASP A 167 -25.53 5.09 -6.78
CA ASP A 167 -24.08 5.11 -6.98
C ASP A 167 -23.25 5.18 -5.69
N ALA A 168 -23.83 5.55 -4.54
CA ALA A 168 -23.08 5.70 -3.28
C ALA A 168 -22.42 4.38 -2.82
N ALA A 169 -23.16 3.27 -2.84
CA ALA A 169 -22.64 1.96 -2.47
C ALA A 169 -21.57 1.44 -3.46
N PRO A 170 -21.79 1.47 -4.80
CA PRO A 170 -20.75 1.15 -5.77
C PRO A 170 -19.47 1.99 -5.61
N GLU A 171 -19.59 3.30 -5.38
CA GLU A 171 -18.44 4.19 -5.21
C GLU A 171 -17.65 3.86 -3.94
N PHE A 172 -18.34 3.63 -2.82
CA PHE A 172 -17.68 3.20 -1.58
C PHE A 172 -16.97 1.85 -1.74
N MET A 173 -17.60 0.89 -2.43
CA MET A 173 -16.97 -0.40 -2.73
C MET A 173 -15.75 -0.26 -3.65
N LEU A 174 -15.79 0.64 -4.63
CA LEU A 174 -14.65 0.92 -5.49
C LEU A 174 -13.50 1.53 -4.69
N CYS A 175 -13.79 2.52 -3.83
CA CYS A 175 -12.82 3.11 -2.91
C CYS A 175 -12.19 2.07 -1.98
N MET A 176 -12.97 1.08 -1.52
CA MET A 176 -12.44 -0.03 -0.73
C MET A 176 -11.50 -0.92 -1.52
N LEU A 177 -11.83 -1.24 -2.78
CA LEU A 177 -10.93 -2.01 -3.64
C LEU A 177 -9.62 -1.25 -3.89
N TRP A 178 -9.71 0.05 -4.19
CA TRP A 178 -8.53 0.92 -4.30
C TRP A 178 -7.70 0.90 -3.03
N GLY A 179 -8.31 1.06 -1.86
CA GLY A 179 -7.60 1.04 -0.58
C GLY A 179 -6.91 -0.29 -0.27
N ILE A 180 -7.53 -1.43 -0.65
CA ILE A 180 -6.91 -2.75 -0.54
C ILE A 180 -5.67 -2.83 -1.44
N TRP A 181 -5.80 -2.36 -2.68
CA TRP A 181 -4.72 -2.42 -3.66
C TRP A 181 -3.55 -1.48 -3.31
N ASP A 182 -3.86 -0.26 -2.90
CA ASP A 182 -2.93 0.72 -2.37
C ASP A 182 -2.15 0.15 -1.16
N GLY A 183 -2.85 -0.49 -0.22
CA GLY A 183 -2.23 -1.15 0.92
C GLY A 183 -1.18 -2.21 0.53
N VAL A 184 -1.45 -2.97 -0.54
CA VAL A 184 -0.49 -3.97 -1.08
C VAL A 184 0.67 -3.30 -1.82
N SER A 185 0.38 -2.42 -2.78
CA SER A 185 1.37 -1.81 -3.66
C SER A 185 2.31 -0.85 -2.94
N GLU A 186 1.80 0.00 -2.06
CA GLU A 186 2.62 0.90 -1.26
C GLU A 186 3.34 0.14 -0.12
N GLY A 187 2.79 -0.99 0.32
CA GLY A 187 3.44 -1.91 1.25
C GLY A 187 4.87 -2.28 0.81
N TYR A 188 5.08 -2.46 -0.50
CA TYR A 188 6.40 -2.71 -1.06
C TYR A 188 7.36 -1.51 -0.89
N VAL A 189 6.87 -0.27 -1.01
CA VAL A 189 7.67 0.97 -0.84
C VAL A 189 8.26 1.00 0.56
N HIS A 190 7.41 0.83 1.56
CA HIS A 190 7.84 0.83 2.95
C HIS A 190 8.83 -0.32 3.22
N GLY A 191 8.57 -1.51 2.67
CA GLY A 191 9.46 -2.66 2.81
C GLY A 191 10.86 -2.41 2.26
N VAL A 192 10.95 -1.86 1.04
CA VAL A 192 12.22 -1.50 0.40
C VAL A 192 12.99 -0.48 1.25
N ILE A 193 12.33 0.54 1.77
CA ILE A 193 12.97 1.59 2.58
C ILE A 193 13.48 1.02 3.90
N ILE A 194 12.69 0.17 4.59
CA ILE A 194 13.13 -0.50 5.81
C ILE A 194 14.35 -1.38 5.56
N VAL A 195 14.35 -2.16 4.48
CA VAL A 195 15.49 -3.01 4.12
C VAL A 195 16.73 -2.17 3.82
N LYS A 196 16.59 -1.07 3.08
CA LYS A 196 17.68 -0.13 2.78
C LYS A 196 18.28 0.46 4.05
N ARG A 197 17.46 0.85 5.03
CA ARG A 197 17.93 1.40 6.32
C ARG A 197 18.55 0.35 7.23
N LYS A 198 18.01 -0.87 7.21
CA LYS A 198 18.50 -1.97 8.06
C LYS A 198 19.79 -2.59 7.53
N TYR A 199 19.97 -2.67 6.21
CA TYR A 199 21.08 -3.36 5.57
C TYR A 199 21.72 -2.50 4.46
N PRO A 200 22.25 -1.29 4.79
CA PRO A 200 22.76 -0.34 3.80
C PRO A 200 23.86 -0.93 2.90
N ASP A 201 24.73 -1.77 3.46
CA ASP A 201 25.88 -2.35 2.74
C ASP A 201 25.54 -3.65 2.01
N ASN A 202 24.34 -4.20 2.22
CA ASN A 202 23.93 -5.44 1.57
C ASN A 202 23.24 -5.14 0.23
N HIS A 203 24.04 -4.73 -0.76
CA HIS A 203 23.55 -4.39 -2.10
C HIS A 203 22.76 -5.52 -2.75
N ARG A 204 23.11 -6.79 -2.50
CA ARG A 204 22.36 -7.96 -3.00
C ARG A 204 20.92 -7.99 -2.46
N LYS A 205 20.76 -7.75 -1.16
CA LYS A 205 19.44 -7.74 -0.52
C LYS A 205 18.62 -6.55 -1.00
N ILE A 206 19.21 -5.35 -1.05
CA ILE A 206 18.51 -4.15 -1.53
C ILE A 206 18.08 -4.33 -3.00
N ARG A 207 18.97 -4.86 -3.86
CA ARG A 207 18.68 -5.18 -5.26
C ARG A 207 17.48 -6.12 -5.39
N ASN A 208 17.48 -7.24 -4.64
CA ASN A 208 16.41 -8.23 -4.72
C ASN A 208 15.06 -7.65 -4.29
N TRP A 209 15.02 -6.83 -3.24
CA TRP A 209 13.80 -6.17 -2.78
C TRP A 209 13.28 -5.14 -3.79
N ASN A 210 14.15 -4.32 -4.39
CA ASN A 210 13.74 -3.39 -5.44
C ASN A 210 13.25 -4.12 -6.69
N ARG A 211 13.90 -5.22 -7.10
CA ARG A 211 13.45 -6.04 -8.22
C ARG A 211 12.07 -6.65 -7.96
N PHE A 212 11.85 -7.20 -6.77
CA PHE A 212 10.55 -7.71 -6.35
C PHE A 212 9.49 -6.62 -6.36
N ALA A 213 9.74 -5.48 -5.71
CA ALA A 213 8.83 -4.34 -5.68
C ALA A 213 8.50 -3.82 -7.09
N CYS A 214 9.48 -3.75 -7.99
CA CYS A 214 9.29 -3.35 -9.39
C CYS A 214 8.30 -4.26 -10.12
N TYR A 215 8.52 -5.59 -10.09
CA TYR A 215 7.63 -6.52 -10.78
C TYR A 215 6.24 -6.59 -10.12
N SER A 216 6.19 -6.65 -8.80
CA SER A 216 4.92 -6.73 -8.07
C SER A 216 4.07 -5.47 -8.27
N THR A 217 4.68 -4.28 -8.31
CA THR A 217 3.95 -3.02 -8.59
C THR A 217 3.46 -2.99 -10.04
N ALA A 218 4.31 -3.32 -11.02
CA ALA A 218 3.94 -3.29 -12.43
C ALA A 218 2.80 -4.27 -12.77
N PHE A 219 2.95 -5.53 -12.35
CA PHE A 219 1.92 -6.56 -12.52
C PHE A 219 0.66 -6.20 -11.73
N GLY A 220 0.89 -5.60 -10.58
CA GLY A 220 -0.14 -5.09 -9.71
C GLY A 220 -1.07 -4.06 -10.33
N THR A 221 -0.49 -2.96 -10.83
CA THR A 221 -1.21 -1.90 -11.55
C THR A 221 -2.00 -2.44 -12.73
N LEU A 222 -1.48 -3.46 -13.43
CA LEU A 222 -2.21 -4.12 -14.51
C LEU A 222 -3.47 -4.85 -13.99
N ILE A 223 -3.33 -5.67 -12.95
CA ILE A 223 -4.47 -6.38 -12.33
C ILE A 223 -5.50 -5.37 -11.81
N GLU A 224 -5.04 -4.38 -11.07
CA GLU A 224 -5.87 -3.31 -10.53
C GLU A 224 -6.67 -2.63 -11.64
N THR A 225 -6.01 -2.22 -12.73
CA THR A 225 -6.66 -1.58 -13.87
C THR A 225 -7.74 -2.46 -14.48
N VAL A 226 -7.46 -3.75 -14.68
CA VAL A 226 -8.47 -4.69 -15.21
C VAL A 226 -9.67 -4.79 -14.27
N LEU A 227 -9.43 -4.95 -12.97
CA LEU A 227 -10.50 -5.10 -11.97
C LEU A 227 -11.35 -3.84 -11.82
N ILE A 228 -10.72 -2.67 -11.79
CA ILE A 228 -11.43 -1.39 -11.67
C ILE A 228 -12.24 -1.11 -12.93
N MET A 229 -11.65 -1.27 -14.11
CA MET A 229 -12.37 -1.03 -15.36
C MET A 229 -13.52 -2.03 -15.56
N TRP A 230 -13.34 -3.28 -15.09
CA TRP A 230 -14.43 -4.25 -15.03
C TRP A 230 -15.54 -3.80 -14.06
N LEU A 231 -15.21 -3.42 -12.82
CA LEU A 231 -16.19 -2.93 -11.84
C LEU A 231 -16.90 -1.66 -12.31
N PHE A 232 -16.17 -0.74 -12.92
CA PHE A 232 -16.69 0.50 -13.47
C PHE A 232 -17.68 0.20 -14.61
N SER A 233 -17.34 -0.72 -15.51
CA SER A 233 -18.19 -1.12 -16.63
C SER A 233 -19.52 -1.74 -16.16
N ILE A 234 -19.49 -2.67 -15.20
CA ILE A 234 -20.72 -3.33 -14.74
C ILE A 234 -21.66 -2.39 -13.96
N HIS A 235 -21.14 -1.29 -13.38
CA HIS A 235 -21.97 -0.31 -12.67
C HIS A 235 -22.23 0.97 -13.49
N TRP A 236 -21.79 1.03 -14.74
CA TRP A 236 -21.86 2.24 -15.58
C TRP A 236 -23.23 2.92 -15.59
N ASN A 237 -24.31 2.14 -15.66
CA ASN A 237 -25.67 2.71 -15.72
C ASN A 237 -26.12 3.37 -14.42
N ARG A 238 -25.59 2.93 -13.26
CA ARG A 238 -25.94 3.46 -11.94
C ARG A 238 -25.18 4.74 -11.60
N TRP A 239 -24.10 5.01 -12.31
CA TRP A 239 -23.18 6.09 -11.98
C TRP A 239 -23.66 7.43 -12.51
N ASN A 240 -23.63 8.45 -11.63
CA ASN A 240 -23.74 9.84 -12.04
C ASN A 240 -22.63 10.21 -13.05
N LEU A 241 -22.95 11.12 -13.99
CA LEU A 241 -22.00 11.72 -14.93
C LEU A 241 -20.70 12.21 -14.27
N GLY A 242 -20.79 12.84 -13.09
CA GLY A 242 -19.64 13.29 -12.32
C GLY A 242 -18.68 12.15 -11.99
N LEU A 243 -19.18 11.02 -11.49
CA LEU A 243 -18.36 9.83 -11.19
C LEU A 243 -17.85 9.15 -12.47
N LYS A 244 -18.64 9.16 -13.56
CA LYS A 244 -18.21 8.65 -14.87
C LYS A 244 -17.00 9.40 -15.43
N ILE A 245 -16.83 10.67 -15.07
CA ILE A 245 -15.69 11.49 -15.47
C ILE A 245 -14.56 11.40 -14.42
N ALA A 246 -14.89 11.59 -13.15
CA ALA A 246 -13.91 11.65 -12.08
C ALA A 246 -13.14 10.34 -11.92
N THR A 247 -13.82 9.19 -11.90
CA THR A 247 -13.18 7.91 -11.61
C THR A 247 -12.13 7.51 -12.65
N PRO A 248 -12.36 7.58 -13.97
CA PRO A 248 -11.31 7.28 -14.95
C PRO A 248 -10.12 8.24 -14.87
N VAL A 249 -10.38 9.53 -14.62
CA VAL A 249 -9.30 10.54 -14.44
C VAL A 249 -8.46 10.20 -13.21
N LEU A 250 -9.11 9.93 -12.08
CA LEU A 250 -8.45 9.54 -10.84
C LEU A 250 -7.67 8.24 -11.02
N HIS A 251 -8.27 7.21 -11.63
CA HIS A 251 -7.60 5.94 -11.92
C HIS A 251 -6.32 6.14 -12.73
N THR A 252 -6.36 7.03 -13.73
CA THR A 252 -5.22 7.34 -14.59
C THR A 252 -4.11 8.04 -13.79
N MET A 253 -4.47 9.00 -12.93
CA MET A 253 -3.52 9.68 -12.05
C MET A 253 -2.86 8.71 -11.06
N PHE A 254 -3.64 7.83 -10.42
CA PHE A 254 -3.13 6.83 -9.48
C PHE A 254 -2.24 5.80 -10.17
N SER A 255 -2.64 5.31 -11.34
CA SER A 255 -1.83 4.41 -12.16
C SER A 255 -0.50 5.06 -12.57
N ALA A 256 -0.52 6.34 -12.95
CA ALA A 256 0.68 7.09 -13.28
C ALA A 256 1.62 7.22 -12.08
N ALA A 257 1.09 7.47 -10.87
CA ALA A 257 1.88 7.52 -9.64
C ALA A 257 2.53 6.17 -9.30
N GLN A 258 1.81 5.06 -9.47
CA GLN A 258 2.36 3.71 -9.29
C GLN A 258 3.42 3.35 -10.33
N LEU A 259 3.23 3.73 -11.60
CA LEU A 259 4.22 3.55 -12.66
C LEU A 259 5.47 4.40 -12.42
N TRP A 260 5.32 5.61 -11.87
CA TRP A 260 6.44 6.41 -11.40
C TRP A 260 7.21 5.69 -10.28
N GLY A 261 6.52 5.11 -9.31
CA GLY A 261 7.11 4.24 -8.29
C GLY A 261 7.87 3.05 -8.89
N THR A 262 7.27 2.39 -9.87
CA THR A 262 7.87 1.26 -10.61
C THR A 262 9.18 1.66 -11.28
N LYS A 263 9.21 2.83 -11.95
CA LYS A 263 10.43 3.38 -12.54
C LYS A 263 11.52 3.59 -11.47
N ASN A 264 11.17 4.13 -10.31
CA ASN A 264 12.13 4.36 -9.23
C ASN A 264 12.72 3.05 -8.70
N TYR A 265 11.90 1.99 -8.54
CA TYR A 265 12.41 0.67 -8.16
C TYR A 265 13.34 0.07 -9.20
N TYR A 266 13.00 0.21 -10.48
CA TYR A 266 13.84 -0.25 -11.57
C TYR A 266 15.21 0.45 -11.54
N SER A 267 15.22 1.79 -11.44
CA SER A 267 16.45 2.57 -11.33
C SER A 267 17.31 2.15 -10.13
N MET A 268 16.69 1.97 -8.96
CA MET A 268 17.39 1.50 -7.75
C MET A 268 17.89 0.06 -7.86
N TRP A 269 17.14 -0.82 -8.52
CA TRP A 269 17.58 -2.18 -8.83
C TRP A 269 18.84 -2.13 -9.71
N LYS A 270 18.80 -1.43 -10.84
CA LYS A 270 19.94 -1.32 -11.77
C LYS A 270 21.17 -0.74 -11.08
N TYR A 271 21.01 0.32 -10.30
CA TYR A 271 22.10 0.90 -9.51
C TYR A 271 22.81 -0.12 -8.61
N HIS A 272 22.06 -0.91 -7.82
CA HIS A 272 22.68 -1.92 -6.95
C HIS A 272 23.18 -3.16 -7.71
N GLU A 273 22.67 -3.42 -8.91
CA GLU A 273 23.19 -4.46 -9.79
C GLU A 273 24.56 -4.08 -10.36
N ASP A 274 24.73 -2.82 -10.76
CA ASP A 274 25.99 -2.31 -11.30
C ASP A 274 27.11 -2.35 -10.25
N ILE A 275 26.83 -1.92 -9.01
CA ILE A 275 27.80 -2.03 -7.88
C ILE A 275 28.26 -3.49 -7.69
N LEU A 276 27.32 -4.44 -7.65
CA LEU A 276 27.65 -5.85 -7.47
C LEU A 276 28.46 -6.42 -8.63
N ASN A 277 28.28 -5.90 -9.85
CA ASN A 277 29.04 -6.32 -11.02
C ASN A 277 30.46 -5.75 -10.99
N GLU A 278 30.64 -4.52 -10.50
CA GLU A 278 31.96 -3.91 -10.28
C GLU A 278 32.76 -4.65 -9.19
N ASP A 279 32.12 -5.00 -8.07
CA ASP A 279 32.75 -5.74 -6.99
C ASP A 279 33.23 -7.13 -7.43
N LYS A 280 32.42 -7.81 -8.25
CA LYS A 280 32.82 -9.09 -8.87
C LYS A 280 34.04 -8.94 -9.76
N LYS A 281 34.03 -7.94 -10.66
CA LYS A 281 35.18 -7.67 -11.55
C LYS A 281 36.47 -7.40 -10.76
N LYS A 282 36.41 -6.63 -9.67
CA LYS A 282 37.56 -6.36 -8.80
C LYS A 282 38.07 -7.64 -8.13
N THR A 283 37.17 -8.49 -7.67
CA THR A 283 37.52 -9.78 -7.05
C THR A 283 38.19 -10.70 -8.06
N ASP A 284 37.63 -10.85 -9.27
CA ASP A 284 38.18 -11.70 -10.33
C ASP A 284 39.58 -11.23 -10.79
N VAL A 285 39.81 -9.91 -10.85
CA VAL A 285 41.15 -9.35 -11.16
C VAL A 285 42.14 -9.63 -10.04
N GLY A 286 41.76 -9.41 -8.78
CA GLY A 286 42.64 -9.69 -7.64
C GLY A 286 42.97 -11.17 -7.46
N GLU A 287 42.04 -12.08 -7.80
CA GLU A 287 42.29 -13.52 -7.82
C GLU A 287 43.24 -13.92 -8.96
N ARG A 288 43.11 -13.32 -10.15
CA ARG A 288 44.06 -13.52 -11.26
C ARG A 288 45.46 -13.05 -10.90
N GLU A 289 45.62 -11.85 -10.34
CA GLU A 289 46.93 -11.34 -9.93
C GLU A 289 47.61 -12.21 -8.86
N LYS A 290 46.85 -12.74 -7.89
CA LYS A 290 47.36 -13.70 -6.91
C LYS A 290 47.72 -15.05 -7.53
N GLY A 291 46.99 -15.50 -8.55
CA GLY A 291 47.29 -16.72 -9.31
C GLY A 291 48.58 -16.64 -10.12
N TYR A 292 48.95 -15.45 -10.62
CA TYR A 292 50.22 -15.23 -11.33
C TYR A 292 51.42 -14.96 -10.40
N GLY A 293 51.18 -14.63 -9.12
CA GLY A 293 52.22 -14.36 -8.12
C GLY A 293 52.83 -15.59 -7.43
N VAL A 294 52.29 -16.78 -7.66
CA VAL A 294 52.77 -18.05 -7.05
C VAL A 294 53.35 -18.94 -8.16
N GLY A 295 54.51 -18.58 -8.71
CA GLY A 295 55.05 -19.32 -9.85
C GLY A 295 56.46 -18.98 -10.29
N VAL A 296 57.31 -18.34 -9.48
CA VAL A 296 58.76 -18.33 -9.72
C VAL A 296 59.47 -18.53 -8.38
N ARG A 297 59.52 -19.78 -7.93
CA ARG A 297 60.52 -20.20 -6.94
C ARG A 297 61.82 -20.37 -7.72
N VAL A 298 62.66 -19.34 -7.72
CA VAL A 298 64.04 -19.46 -8.18
C VAL A 298 64.75 -20.31 -7.13
N ASP A 299 64.88 -21.60 -7.39
CA ASP A 299 65.81 -22.45 -6.66
C ASP A 299 67.23 -22.00 -7.04
N SER A 300 67.73 -21.02 -6.29
CA SER A 300 69.16 -20.71 -6.25
C SER A 300 69.81 -21.62 -5.21
N THR A 301 70.26 -22.79 -5.65
CA THR A 301 71.30 -23.57 -4.96
C THR A 301 72.67 -23.05 -5.41
N PRO A 302 73.50 -22.53 -4.50
CA PRO A 302 74.94 -22.53 -4.67
C PRO A 302 75.55 -23.67 -3.83
N LEU A 303 76.25 -24.57 -4.53
CA LEU A 303 77.27 -25.54 -4.08
C LEU A 303 76.82 -26.63 -3.08
#